data_AF-A0A6V8NQ24-F1
#
_entry.id   AF-A0A6V8NQ24-F1
#
_cell.length_a   1.000
_cell.length_b   1.000
_cell.length_c   1.000
_cell.angle_alpha   90.00
_cell.angle_beta   90.00
_cell.angle_gamma   90.00
#
_symmetry.space_group_name_H-M   'P 1'
#
loop_
_entity.id
_entity.type
_entity.pdbx_description
1 polymer ?
#
loop_
_entity_poly.entity_id
_entity_poly.type
_entity_poly.pdbx_seq_one_letter_code
_entity_poly.pdbx_strand_id
1 'polypeptide(L)'
;MSINVIEKPADKTLIKCAFCQGVGKDPFGLLSPLAACQVCGGKGAVTVREPAIECAFCKGTGVHRDQRLTCTVCGGKGMVTIKKPVEKCPHCDGEGVAPLDYLPCLICGGKGVVTVKKE
;
A
#
# COMPACT_ATOMS: atom_id res chain seq x y z
N MET A 1 -21.93 -2.14 33.13
CA MET A 1 -22.22 -1.10 32.12
C MET A 1 -21.45 -1.44 30.87
N SER A 2 -22.12 -1.93 29.83
CA SER A 2 -21.47 -2.35 28.59
C SER A 2 -21.46 -1.17 27.62
N ILE A 3 -20.28 -0.66 27.31
CA ILE A 3 -20.11 0.38 26.30
C ILE A 3 -20.09 -0.35 24.95
N ASN A 4 -21.20 -0.29 24.22
CA ASN A 4 -21.25 -0.76 22.83
C ASN A 4 -20.52 0.25 21.96
N VAL A 5 -19.26 -0.04 21.63
CA VAL A 5 -18.50 0.71 20.62
C VAL A 5 -19.01 0.29 19.25
N ILE A 6 -19.87 1.11 18.64
CA ILE A 6 -20.34 0.91 17.27
C ILE A 6 -19.19 1.33 16.35
N GLU A 7 -18.37 0.37 15.90
CA GLU A 7 -17.31 0.64 14.92
C GLU A 7 -17.93 1.12 13.60
N LYS A 8 -17.73 2.40 13.27
CA LYS A 8 -18.17 3.01 12.01
C LYS A 8 -17.53 2.23 10.84
N PRO A 9 -18.30 1.78 9.83
CA PRO A 9 -17.73 0.99 8.74
C PRO A 9 -16.65 1.81 8.03
N ALA A 10 -15.47 1.19 7.86
CA ALA A 10 -14.36 1.82 7.16
C ALA A 10 -14.80 2.20 5.75
N ASP A 11 -14.69 3.49 5.42
CA ASP A 11 -14.98 4.00 4.09
C ASP A 11 -14.03 3.33 3.09
N LYS A 12 -14.57 2.83 1.98
CA LYS A 12 -13.86 2.01 1.00
C LYS A 12 -13.88 2.71 -0.33
N THR A 13 -12.70 3.08 -0.81
CA THR A 13 -12.55 3.74 -2.11
C THR A 13 -12.06 2.73 -3.15
N LEU A 14 -12.63 2.78 -4.35
CA LEU A 14 -12.14 2.05 -5.51
C LEU A 14 -11.08 2.91 -6.21
N ILE A 15 -9.87 2.37 -6.37
CA ILE A 15 -8.77 3.04 -7.05
C ILE A 15 -8.26 2.22 -8.23
N LYS A 16 -7.59 2.90 -9.16
CA LYS A 16 -6.82 2.26 -10.23
C LYS A 16 -5.79 1.30 -9.62
N CYS A 17 -5.69 0.08 -10.15
CA CYS A 17 -4.68 -0.87 -9.69
C CYS A 17 -3.29 -0.35 -10.08
N ALA A 18 -2.48 0.02 -9.09
CA ALA A 18 -1.14 0.53 -9.32
C ALA A 18 -0.24 -0.49 -10.02
N PHE A 19 -0.24 -1.74 -9.57
CA PHE A 19 0.64 -2.78 -10.12
C PHE A 19 0.52 -2.95 -11.65
N CYS A 20 -0.70 -3.03 -12.20
CA CYS A 20 -0.93 -3.17 -13.64
C CYS A 20 -1.33 -1.86 -14.33
N GLN A 21 -1.26 -0.73 -13.63
CA GLN A 21 -1.65 0.58 -14.16
C GLN A 21 -3.03 0.58 -14.83
N GLY A 22 -3.99 -0.13 -14.26
CA GLY A 22 -5.36 -0.20 -14.77
C GLY A 22 -5.58 -1.13 -15.97
N VAL A 23 -4.53 -1.72 -16.53
CA VAL A 23 -4.63 -2.59 -17.73
C VAL A 23 -5.33 -3.91 -17.43
N GLY A 24 -5.26 -4.38 -16.17
CA GLY A 24 -5.83 -5.66 -15.78
C GLY A 24 -4.99 -6.89 -16.18
N LYS A 25 -3.83 -6.71 -16.81
CA LYS A 25 -2.91 -7.80 -17.18
C LYS A 25 -1.63 -7.78 -16.34
N ASP A 26 -0.90 -8.89 -16.32
CA ASP A 26 0.45 -8.92 -15.77
C ASP A 26 1.34 -7.86 -16.48
N PRO A 27 1.91 -6.89 -15.75
CA PRO A 27 2.67 -5.79 -16.36
C PRO A 27 4.03 -6.23 -16.90
N PHE A 28 4.50 -7.45 -16.57
CA PHE A 28 5.83 -7.92 -16.93
C PHE A 28 5.82 -8.97 -18.05
N GLY A 29 4.66 -9.44 -18.49
CA GLY A 29 4.50 -10.41 -19.57
C GLY A 29 5.18 -11.75 -19.30
N LEU A 30 5.42 -12.13 -18.04
CA LEU A 30 6.30 -13.26 -17.71
C LEU A 30 5.63 -14.63 -17.88
N LEU A 31 4.30 -14.70 -17.70
CA LEU A 31 3.55 -15.96 -17.81
C LEU A 31 2.92 -16.16 -19.19
N SER A 32 2.17 -15.15 -19.67
CA SER A 32 1.46 -15.17 -20.95
C SER A 32 0.91 -13.77 -21.28
N PRO A 33 0.74 -13.39 -22.57
CA PRO A 33 0.01 -12.17 -22.97
C PRO A 33 -1.46 -12.11 -22.49
N LEU A 34 -2.01 -13.26 -22.09
CA LEU A 34 -3.36 -13.41 -21.55
C LEU A 34 -3.40 -13.44 -20.02
N ALA A 35 -2.23 -13.40 -19.34
CA ALA A 35 -2.17 -13.47 -17.89
C ALA A 35 -2.86 -12.27 -17.26
N ALA A 36 -3.89 -12.54 -16.45
CA ALA A 36 -4.57 -11.52 -15.67
C ALA A 36 -3.62 -10.96 -14.58
N CYS A 37 -3.78 -9.69 -14.25
CA CYS A 37 -3.03 -9.05 -13.16
C CYS A 37 -3.32 -9.77 -11.83
N GLN A 38 -2.26 -10.28 -11.18
CA GLN A 38 -2.35 -11.00 -9.90
C GLN A 38 -2.93 -10.17 -8.74
N VAL A 39 -2.86 -8.83 -8.83
CA VAL A 39 -3.31 -7.92 -7.77
C VAL A 39 -4.80 -7.60 -7.88
N CYS A 40 -5.30 -7.34 -9.09
CA CYS A 40 -6.70 -6.97 -9.31
C CYS A 40 -7.55 -8.07 -9.95
N GLY A 41 -6.95 -9.21 -10.30
CA GLY A 41 -7.62 -10.33 -10.96
C GLY A 41 -8.28 -9.94 -12.29
N GLY A 42 -7.61 -9.14 -13.12
CA GLY A 42 -8.18 -8.71 -14.41
C GLY A 42 -8.95 -7.39 -14.40
N LYS A 43 -9.37 -6.88 -13.23
CA LYS A 43 -10.35 -5.77 -13.15
C LYS A 43 -9.80 -4.37 -13.45
N GLY A 44 -8.48 -4.18 -13.45
CA GLY A 44 -7.86 -2.85 -13.56
C GLY A 44 -8.01 -1.95 -12.33
N ALA A 45 -8.78 -2.35 -11.33
CA ALA A 45 -9.04 -1.57 -10.12
C ALA A 45 -9.02 -2.42 -8.86
N VAL A 46 -8.72 -1.81 -7.72
CA VAL A 46 -8.69 -2.43 -6.39
C VAL A 46 -9.35 -1.53 -5.35
N THR A 47 -9.95 -2.13 -4.33
CA THR A 47 -10.49 -1.40 -3.19
C THR A 47 -9.42 -1.17 -2.12
N VAL A 48 -9.43 0.02 -1.53
CA VAL A 48 -8.60 0.43 -0.39
C VAL A 48 -9.51 0.96 0.71
N ARG A 49 -9.12 0.76 1.98
CA ARG A 49 -9.83 1.32 3.14
C ARG A 49 -9.24 2.68 3.48
N GLU A 50 -10.10 3.66 3.68
CA GLU A 50 -9.73 4.99 4.14
C GLU A 50 -9.56 5.02 5.68
N PRO A 51 -8.74 5.94 6.22
CA PRO A 51 -7.86 6.85 5.48
C PRO A 51 -6.66 6.10 4.88
N ALA A 52 -6.38 6.35 3.60
CA ALA A 52 -5.24 5.79 2.91
C ALA A 52 -4.26 6.89 2.45
N ILE A 53 -2.99 6.52 2.38
CA ILE A 53 -1.92 7.36 1.83
C ILE A 53 -1.14 6.58 0.80
N GLU A 54 -0.38 7.28 -0.04
CA GLU A 54 0.55 6.64 -0.95
C GLU A 54 1.55 5.77 -0.18
N CYS A 55 1.84 4.58 -0.69
CA CYS A 55 2.82 3.69 -0.11
C CYS A 55 4.24 4.24 -0.32
N ALA A 56 4.82 4.81 0.73
CA ALA A 56 6.17 5.39 0.71
C ALA A 56 7.25 4.41 0.22
N PHE A 57 7.17 3.12 0.58
CA PHE A 57 8.15 2.12 0.15
C PHE A 57 8.23 1.92 -1.37
N CYS A 58 7.08 1.90 -2.07
CA CYS A 58 7.04 1.70 -3.52
C CYS A 58 6.72 2.96 -4.33
N LYS A 59 6.58 4.12 -3.65
CA LYS A 59 6.23 5.41 -4.25
C LYS A 59 4.99 5.31 -5.16
N GLY A 60 3.95 4.64 -4.65
CA GLY A 60 2.69 4.48 -5.37
C GLY A 60 2.69 3.45 -6.52
N THR A 61 3.83 2.88 -6.92
CA THR A 61 3.90 2.00 -8.11
C THR A 61 3.20 0.66 -7.93
N GLY A 62 3.06 0.19 -6.68
CA GLY A 62 2.60 -1.17 -6.39
C GLY A 62 3.63 -2.26 -6.71
N VAL A 63 4.83 -1.90 -7.17
CA VAL A 63 5.90 -2.84 -7.52
C VAL A 63 6.97 -2.81 -6.42
N HIS A 64 7.52 -3.96 -6.08
CA HIS A 64 8.65 -4.03 -5.14
C HIS A 64 9.88 -3.40 -5.80
N ARG A 65 10.60 -2.52 -5.10
CA ARG A 65 11.67 -1.69 -5.68
C ARG A 65 12.63 -2.52 -6.55
N ASP A 66 12.70 -2.17 -7.83
CA ASP A 66 13.58 -2.76 -8.85
C ASP A 66 13.43 -4.28 -9.05
N GLN A 67 12.33 -4.85 -8.56
CA GLN A 67 12.01 -6.26 -8.69
C GLN A 67 10.64 -6.41 -9.36
N ARG A 68 10.50 -7.41 -10.23
CA ARG A 68 9.23 -7.74 -10.92
C ARG A 68 8.24 -8.45 -9.99
N LEU A 69 8.14 -7.97 -8.74
CA LEU A 69 7.32 -8.53 -7.68
C LEU A 69 6.28 -7.52 -7.22
N THR A 70 5.17 -8.04 -6.70
CA THR A 70 4.18 -7.20 -6.03
C THR A 70 4.80 -6.54 -4.81
N CYS A 71 4.56 -5.24 -4.61
CA CYS A 71 5.04 -4.54 -3.43
C CYS A 71 4.55 -5.22 -2.15
N THR A 72 5.49 -5.62 -1.29
CA THR A 72 5.24 -6.35 -0.05
C THR A 72 4.54 -5.52 1.02
N VAL A 73 4.61 -4.19 0.94
CA VAL A 73 3.98 -3.27 1.90
C VAL A 73 2.51 -3.00 1.58
N CYS A 74 2.18 -2.73 0.31
CA CYS A 74 0.83 -2.37 -0.11
C CYS A 74 0.07 -3.49 -0.83
N GLY A 75 0.71 -4.65 -1.06
CA GLY A 75 0.12 -5.74 -1.83
C GLY A 75 -0.21 -5.35 -3.27
N GLY A 76 0.57 -4.44 -3.87
CA GLY A 76 0.38 -3.99 -5.25
C GLY A 76 -0.65 -2.88 -5.47
N LYS A 77 -1.28 -2.40 -4.40
CA LYS A 77 -2.33 -1.37 -4.48
C LYS A 77 -1.79 0.03 -4.73
N GLY A 78 -0.51 0.28 -4.43
CA GLY A 78 0.10 1.62 -4.45
C GLY A 78 -0.23 2.48 -3.22
N MET A 79 -1.24 2.09 -2.45
CA MET A 79 -1.72 2.81 -1.27
C MET A 79 -1.71 1.93 -0.02
N VAL A 80 -1.52 2.54 1.15
CA VAL A 80 -1.60 1.89 2.46
C VAL A 80 -2.63 2.58 3.34
N THR A 81 -3.49 1.79 3.99
CA THR A 81 -4.38 2.30 5.03
C THR A 81 -3.58 2.67 6.28
N ILE A 82 -3.93 3.79 6.89
CA ILE A 82 -3.34 4.32 8.12
C ILE A 82 -4.41 4.58 9.20
N LYS A 83 -3.96 4.78 10.44
CA LYS A 83 -4.80 5.29 11.54
C LYS A 83 -4.31 6.68 11.89
N LYS A 84 -5.16 7.69 11.67
CA LYS A 84 -4.88 9.09 12.03
C LYS A 84 -5.04 9.31 13.56
N PRO A 85 -4.32 10.28 14.15
CA PRO A 85 -3.30 11.11 13.53
C PRO A 85 -1.99 10.36 13.29
N VAL A 86 -1.23 10.81 12.29
CA VAL A 86 0.08 10.26 11.96
C VAL A 86 1.08 11.40 11.80
N GLU A 87 2.35 11.09 12.02
CA GLU A 87 3.48 11.98 11.74
C GLU A 87 4.51 11.28 10.83
N LYS A 88 5.37 12.08 10.22
CA LYS A 88 6.48 11.59 9.39
C LYS A 88 7.36 10.65 10.24
N CYS A 89 7.66 9.46 9.73
CA CYS A 89 8.46 8.50 10.47
C CYS A 89 9.89 9.04 10.67
N PRO A 90 10.35 9.28 11.91
CA PRO A 90 11.66 9.90 12.15
C PRO A 90 12.84 8.97 11.80
N HIS A 91 12.62 7.65 11.76
CA HIS A 91 13.69 6.68 11.49
C HIS A 91 14.07 6.57 10.02
N CYS A 92 13.12 6.80 9.11
CA CYS A 92 13.36 6.73 7.67
C CYS A 92 13.13 8.07 6.98
N ASP A 93 12.93 9.13 7.77
CA ASP A 93 12.51 10.45 7.30
C ASP A 93 11.42 10.36 6.22
N GLY A 94 10.38 9.57 6.48
CA GLY A 94 9.25 9.42 5.58
C GLY A 94 9.47 8.56 4.33
N GLU A 95 10.70 8.11 4.06
CA GLU A 95 11.02 7.37 2.85
C GLU A 95 10.39 5.97 2.80
N GLY A 96 10.10 5.38 3.97
CA GLY A 96 9.53 4.04 4.06
C GLY A 96 10.53 2.90 3.83
N VAL A 97 11.82 3.19 3.78
CA VAL A 97 12.90 2.21 3.57
C VAL A 97 13.86 2.20 4.76
N ALA A 98 14.49 1.05 5.02
CA ALA A 98 15.59 0.98 5.98
C ALA A 98 16.89 1.53 5.36
N PRO A 99 17.79 2.15 6.15
CA PRO A 99 19.12 2.50 5.66
C PRO A 99 19.85 1.22 5.24
N LEU A 100 20.36 1.20 4.00
CA LEU A 100 21.15 0.14 3.37
C LEU A 100 20.42 -1.04 2.70
N ASP A 101 19.07 -1.12 2.75
CA ASP A 101 18.37 -2.29 2.19
C ASP A 101 17.15 -1.95 1.33
N TYR A 102 16.89 -2.81 0.33
CA TYR A 102 15.64 -2.90 -0.44
C TYR A 102 14.43 -3.33 0.43
N LEU A 103 14.52 -3.18 1.74
CA LEU A 103 13.55 -3.63 2.72
C LEU A 103 12.72 -2.45 3.26
N PRO A 104 11.46 -2.69 3.63
CA PRO A 104 10.64 -1.68 4.29
C PRO A 104 11.26 -1.23 5.61
N CYS A 105 11.14 0.06 5.94
CA CYS A 105 11.52 0.56 7.26
C CYS A 105 10.77 -0.23 8.35
N LEU A 106 11.52 -0.87 9.26
CA LEU A 106 10.95 -1.74 10.31
C LEU A 106 10.05 -0.99 11.30
N ILE A 107 10.27 0.31 11.48
CA ILE A 107 9.50 1.12 12.44
C ILE A 107 8.13 1.52 11.89
N CYS A 108 8.05 1.93 10.63
CA CYS A 108 6.78 2.32 10.00
C CYS A 108 6.17 1.22 9.11
N GLY A 109 6.82 0.05 9.00
CA GLY A 109 6.44 -1.00 8.06
C GLY A 109 6.44 -0.56 6.59
N GLY A 110 7.25 0.45 6.26
CA GLY A 110 7.33 1.06 4.93
C GLY A 110 6.21 2.04 4.56
N LYS A 111 5.37 2.45 5.51
CA LYS A 111 4.33 3.46 5.29
C LYS A 111 4.86 4.89 5.19
N GLY A 112 6.07 5.16 5.69
CA GLY A 112 6.64 6.51 5.79
C GLY A 112 6.08 7.35 6.96
N VAL A 113 5.10 6.83 7.69
CA VAL A 113 4.48 7.52 8.82
C VAL A 113 4.26 6.57 10.00
N VAL A 114 4.20 7.13 11.20
CA VAL A 114 3.85 6.41 12.44
C VAL A 114 2.60 7.04 13.06
N THR A 115 1.76 6.23 13.72
CA THR A 115 0.56 6.74 14.41
C THR A 115 0.97 7.41 15.71
N VAL A 116 0.45 8.62 15.94
CA VAL A 116 0.66 9.37 17.19
C VAL A 116 -0.56 9.22 18.10
N LYS A 117 -0.34 9.19 19.41
CA LYS A 117 -1.44 9.28 20.38
C LYS A 117 -1.93 10.74 20.39
N LYS A 118 -3.24 10.94 20.36
CA LYS A 118 -3.81 12.22 20.75
C LYS A 118 -3.69 12.31 22.28
N GLU A 119 -3.03 13.36 22.76
CA GLU A 119 -3.14 13.80 24.17
C GLU A 119 -4.50 14.45 24.41
#